data_AF-A0A9K3H1X0-F1
#
_entry.id   AF-A0A9K3H1X0-F1
#
_cell.length_a   1.000
_cell.length_b   1.000
_cell.length_c   1.000
_cell.angle_alpha   90.00
_cell.angle_beta   90.00
_cell.angle_gamma   90.00
#
_symmetry.space_group_name_H-M   'P 1'
#
loop_
_entity.id
_entity.type
_entity.pdbx_description
1 polymer ?
#
loop_
_entity_poly.entity_id
_entity_poly.type
_entity_poly.pdbx_seq_one_letter_code
_entity_poly.pdbx_strand_id
1 'polypeptide(L)'
;MIESIGQFGPGMKPPSMYGLSVPLLIEEHKKEWANKGCSILSDGWRDSVVQKDILNFMVNSPKGSVFLRSLDVSAVSKDAALLCRVLDAMVEEVGEMNVIRIVTDNASAYKLAGQMLEQKRKHLYWTPCAAHCIDLMLEDIGKQIPRVKSCIKEAMFINGYIYNFVGLVNLMRKFTNQRNLHRLAVTRFATSFITLLQFHKQKNNLSQEWRDSKWFKDAKGKKMESILLQDTFSRNIVYALKLASPLISVLRLVDGERKRAMGYIYAAMASAKTTIEKSFKEKEEFYKETFEIIDQRWECQLHKPLHDAGHYLNPSIFL
;
A
#
# COMPACT_ATOMS: atom_id res chain seq x y z
N MET A 1 -25.29 33.74 3.92
CA MET A 1 -24.84 33.00 5.12
C MET A 1 -24.92 33.86 6.37
N ILE A 2 -24.17 34.97 6.50
CA ILE A 2 -24.23 35.85 7.69
C ILE A 2 -25.64 36.42 7.91
N GLU A 3 -26.32 36.83 6.84
CA GLU A 3 -27.69 37.34 6.88
C GLU A 3 -28.69 36.27 7.35
N SER A 4 -28.51 35.02 6.91
CA SER A 4 -29.30 33.85 7.32
C SER A 4 -29.07 33.49 8.79
N ILE A 5 -27.85 33.69 9.32
CA ILE A 5 -27.53 33.51 10.75
C ILE A 5 -28.21 34.59 11.60
N GLY A 6 -28.27 35.83 11.10
CA GLY A 6 -28.96 36.94 11.75
C GLY A 6 -30.47 36.75 11.90
N GLN A 7 -31.10 36.00 11.00
CA GLN A 7 -32.55 35.71 11.04
C GLN A 7 -32.97 34.74 12.18
N PHE A 8 -32.05 33.95 12.74
CA PHE A 8 -32.36 33.00 13.83
C PHE A 8 -32.36 33.62 15.24
N GLY A 9 -31.92 34.87 15.38
CA GLY A 9 -31.98 35.62 16.64
C GLY A 9 -30.91 35.28 17.69
N PRO A 10 -30.84 36.09 18.77
CA PRO A 10 -29.89 35.92 19.87
C PRO A 10 -30.28 34.70 20.73
N GLY A 11 -29.69 33.54 20.40
CA GLY A 11 -30.02 32.26 21.04
C GLY A 11 -29.69 31.05 20.17
N MET A 12 -29.37 31.27 18.89
CA MET A 12 -28.91 30.23 17.99
C MET A 12 -27.60 29.62 18.51
N LYS A 13 -27.65 28.34 18.89
CA LYS A 13 -26.45 27.57 19.18
C LYS A 13 -25.76 27.31 17.85
N PRO A 14 -24.55 27.86 17.59
CA PRO A 14 -23.89 27.65 16.32
C PRO A 14 -23.66 26.15 16.13
N PRO A 15 -23.95 25.61 14.93
CA PRO A 15 -23.68 24.20 14.67
C PRO A 15 -22.19 23.92 14.86
N SER A 16 -21.87 22.76 15.41
CA SER A 16 -20.49 22.35 15.61
C SER A 16 -19.78 22.24 14.26
N MET A 17 -18.44 22.33 14.26
CA MET A 17 -17.66 22.06 13.06
C MET A 17 -18.06 20.72 12.42
N TYR A 18 -18.35 19.69 13.23
CA TYR A 18 -18.88 18.41 12.75
C TYR A 18 -20.28 18.51 12.13
N GLY A 19 -21.19 19.27 12.74
CA GLY A 19 -22.55 19.49 12.24
C GLY A 19 -22.63 20.27 10.94
N LEU A 20 -21.60 21.08 10.62
CA LEU A 20 -21.50 21.81 9.35
C LEU A 20 -20.70 21.04 8.29
N SER A 21 -19.53 20.52 8.66
CA SER A 21 -18.56 20.01 7.68
C SER A 21 -18.92 18.63 7.14
N VAL A 22 -19.44 17.73 7.96
CA VAL A 22 -19.68 16.33 7.55
C VAL A 22 -20.90 16.21 6.64
N PRO A 23 -22.08 16.78 6.98
CA PRO A 23 -23.27 16.62 6.14
C PRO A 23 -23.12 17.30 4.78
N LEU A 24 -22.61 18.53 4.75
CA LEU A 24 -22.46 19.31 3.51
C LEU A 24 -21.43 18.67 2.56
N LEU A 25 -20.34 18.12 3.11
CA LEU A 25 -19.30 17.49 2.31
C LEU A 25 -19.79 16.13 1.75
N ILE A 26 -20.60 15.37 2.50
CA ILE A 26 -21.16 14.11 2.00
C ILE A 26 -22.27 14.35 0.96
N GLU A 27 -23.12 15.35 1.13
CA GLU A 27 -24.23 15.61 0.19
C GLU A 27 -23.75 15.89 -1.24
N GLU A 28 -22.67 16.66 -1.39
CA GLU A 28 -22.10 16.91 -2.71
C GLU A 28 -21.52 15.64 -3.35
N HIS A 29 -20.97 14.73 -2.55
CA HIS A 29 -20.50 13.44 -3.04
C HIS A 29 -21.67 12.52 -3.41
N LYS A 30 -22.76 12.50 -2.64
CA LYS A 30 -23.97 11.73 -2.97
C LYS A 30 -24.57 12.12 -4.33
N LYS A 31 -24.58 13.41 -4.66
CA LYS A 31 -25.00 13.89 -5.99
C LYS A 31 -24.10 13.33 -7.11
N GLU A 32 -22.80 13.31 -6.89
CA GLU A 32 -21.84 12.71 -7.84
C GLU A 32 -22.06 11.20 -7.97
N TRP A 33 -22.29 10.50 -6.86
CA TRP A 33 -22.54 9.05 -6.85
C TRP A 33 -23.80 8.69 -7.66
N ALA A 34 -24.86 9.49 -7.57
CA ALA A 34 -26.06 9.28 -8.38
C ALA A 34 -25.85 9.52 -9.88
N ASN A 35 -24.94 10.42 -10.26
CA ASN A 35 -24.69 10.77 -11.66
C ASN A 35 -23.66 9.84 -12.34
N LYS A 36 -22.58 9.50 -11.63
CA LYS A 36 -21.41 8.80 -12.19
C LYS A 36 -21.14 7.44 -11.55
N GLY A 37 -21.89 7.10 -10.51
CA GLY A 37 -21.61 5.97 -9.64
C GLY A 37 -20.39 6.17 -8.75
N CYS A 38 -20.12 5.16 -7.93
CA CYS A 38 -19.03 5.14 -6.97
C CYS A 38 -18.49 3.73 -6.74
N SER A 39 -17.30 3.66 -6.14
CA SER A 39 -16.70 2.42 -5.63
C SER A 39 -16.69 2.44 -4.10
N ILE A 40 -17.13 1.37 -3.46
CA ILE A 40 -16.92 1.16 -2.02
C ILE A 40 -15.54 0.51 -1.84
N LEU A 41 -14.71 1.08 -0.98
CA LEU A 41 -13.41 0.55 -0.59
C LEU A 41 -13.51 0.05 0.85
N SER A 42 -13.08 -1.18 1.09
CA SER A 42 -13.02 -1.75 2.44
C SER A 42 -11.62 -2.27 2.74
N ASP A 43 -11.13 -1.92 3.92
CA ASP A 43 -9.85 -2.37 4.44
C ASP A 43 -9.99 -2.87 5.88
N GLY A 44 -9.35 -4.00 6.17
CA GLY A 44 -9.37 -4.63 7.48
C GLY A 44 -8.00 -4.57 8.11
N TRP A 45 -7.92 -4.11 9.36
CA TRP A 45 -6.68 -4.19 10.11
C TRP A 45 -6.91 -4.63 11.55
N ARG A 46 -5.85 -5.17 12.14
CA ARG A 46 -5.81 -5.54 13.55
C ARG A 46 -4.83 -4.63 14.26
N ASP A 47 -5.33 -3.88 15.23
CA ASP A 47 -4.50 -3.16 16.17
C ASP A 47 -4.02 -4.16 17.24
N SER A 48 -2.72 -4.45 17.23
CA SER A 48 -2.10 -5.39 18.17
C SER A 48 -1.88 -4.81 19.57
N VAL A 49 -1.95 -3.49 19.74
CA VAL A 49 -1.81 -2.84 21.05
C VAL A 49 -3.12 -2.92 21.81
N VAL A 50 -4.21 -2.49 21.16
CA VAL A 50 -5.54 -2.52 21.80
C VAL A 50 -6.31 -3.82 21.54
N GLN A 51 -5.72 -4.75 20.79
CA GLN A 51 -6.32 -6.04 20.40
C GLN A 51 -7.68 -5.86 19.72
N LYS A 52 -7.78 -4.84 18.87
CA LYS A 52 -9.01 -4.54 18.14
C LYS A 52 -8.91 -4.90 16.68
N ASP A 53 -9.99 -5.46 16.18
CA ASP A 53 -10.18 -5.84 14.80
C ASP A 53 -11.14 -4.84 14.16
N ILE A 54 -10.61 -3.99 13.26
CA ILE A 54 -11.35 -2.86 12.70
C ILE A 54 -11.54 -3.06 11.20
N LEU A 55 -12.74 -2.76 10.71
CA LEU A 55 -13.08 -2.65 9.29
C LEU A 55 -13.31 -1.18 8.95
N ASN A 56 -12.65 -0.67 7.93
CA ASN A 56 -12.83 0.70 7.45
C ASN A 56 -13.60 0.67 6.13
N PHE A 57 -14.46 1.67 5.93
CA PHE A 57 -15.23 1.85 4.71
C PHE A 57 -15.05 3.27 4.18
N MET A 58 -14.70 3.35 2.90
CA MET A 58 -14.61 4.60 2.15
C MET A 58 -15.42 4.47 0.86
N VAL A 59 -15.91 5.59 0.35
CA VAL A 59 -16.59 5.66 -0.95
C VAL A 59 -15.77 6.57 -1.86
N ASN A 60 -15.36 6.06 -3.01
CA ASN A 60 -14.59 6.79 -4.00
C ASN A 60 -15.42 7.07 -5.25
N SER A 61 -15.37 8.31 -5.73
CA SER A 61 -16.00 8.76 -6.97
C SER A 61 -15.07 9.73 -7.71
N PRO A 62 -15.42 10.19 -8.93
CA PRO A 62 -14.60 11.15 -9.67
C PRO A 62 -14.32 12.45 -8.90
N LYS A 63 -15.19 12.82 -7.95
CA LYS A 63 -15.06 13.97 -7.05
C LYS A 63 -14.06 13.75 -5.91
N GLY A 64 -13.77 12.50 -5.54
CA GLY A 64 -12.80 12.14 -4.52
C GLY A 64 -13.26 11.01 -3.61
N SER A 65 -12.43 10.69 -2.62
CA SER A 65 -12.69 9.68 -1.59
C SER A 65 -13.33 10.31 -0.36
N VAL A 66 -14.34 9.66 0.21
CA VAL A 66 -14.97 10.04 1.48
C VAL A 66 -14.93 8.86 2.42
N PHE A 67 -14.46 9.09 3.64
CA PHE A 67 -14.57 8.10 4.70
C PHE A 67 -16.03 8.01 5.17
N LEU A 68 -16.59 6.80 5.16
CA LEU A 68 -17.96 6.57 5.57
C LEU A 68 -18.01 6.23 7.07
N ARG A 69 -17.34 5.15 7.47
CA ARG A 69 -17.25 4.71 8.87
C ARG A 69 -16.21 3.62 9.08
N SER A 70 -15.94 3.36 10.35
CA SER A 70 -15.21 2.18 10.82
C SER A 70 -16.11 1.32 11.70
N LEU A 71 -15.92 0.01 11.64
CA LEU A 71 -16.62 -0.97 12.48
C LEU A 71 -15.61 -1.74 13.33
N ASP A 72 -15.88 -1.82 14.63
CA ASP A 72 -15.19 -2.72 15.55
C ASP A 72 -15.84 -4.11 15.45
N VAL A 73 -15.09 -5.08 14.94
CA VAL A 73 -15.54 -6.47 14.78
C VAL A 73 -14.73 -7.42 15.67
N SER A 74 -14.14 -6.91 16.75
CA SER A 74 -13.31 -7.70 17.68
C SER A 74 -14.05 -8.83 18.37
N ALA A 75 -15.37 -8.69 18.54
CA ALA A 75 -16.21 -9.70 19.19
C ALA A 75 -16.60 -10.87 18.26
N VAL A 76 -16.28 -10.80 16.97
CA VAL A 76 -16.73 -11.77 15.97
C VAL A 76 -15.57 -12.24 15.10
N SER A 77 -15.64 -13.50 14.67
CA SER A 77 -14.67 -14.02 13.70
C SER A 77 -14.86 -13.31 12.37
N LYS A 78 -13.77 -12.79 11.79
CA LYS A 78 -13.74 -12.20 10.44
C LYS A 78 -13.81 -13.31 9.38
N ASP A 79 -14.93 -14.00 9.30
CA ASP A 79 -15.22 -14.95 8.23
C ASP A 79 -15.84 -14.25 7.00
N ALA A 80 -15.90 -14.98 5.90
CA ALA A 80 -16.44 -14.45 4.64
C ALA A 80 -17.93 -14.09 4.74
N ALA A 81 -18.71 -14.78 5.58
CA ALA A 81 -20.14 -14.53 5.71
C ALA A 81 -20.41 -13.21 6.45
N LEU A 82 -19.66 -12.95 7.53
CA LEU A 82 -19.69 -11.66 8.23
C LEU A 82 -19.28 -10.53 7.28
N LEU A 83 -18.14 -10.68 6.59
CA LEU A 83 -17.65 -9.66 5.66
C LEU A 83 -18.64 -9.40 4.53
N CYS A 84 -19.26 -10.45 3.97
CA CYS A 84 -20.29 -10.31 2.94
C CYS A 84 -21.48 -9.51 3.46
N ARG A 85 -21.99 -9.83 4.66
CA ARG A 85 -23.12 -9.08 5.27
C ARG A 85 -22.77 -7.62 5.52
N VAL A 86 -21.57 -7.34 6.00
CA VAL A 86 -21.14 -5.97 6.27
C VAL A 86 -20.98 -5.18 4.97
N LEU A 87 -20.32 -5.76 3.95
CA LEU A 87 -20.18 -5.12 2.64
C LEU A 87 -21.53 -4.87 1.97
N ASP A 88 -22.43 -5.84 2.07
CA ASP A 88 -23.80 -5.75 1.55
C ASP A 88 -24.60 -4.62 2.22
N ALA A 89 -24.49 -4.47 3.53
CA ALA A 89 -25.09 -3.35 4.26
C ALA A 89 -24.51 -1.99 3.83
N MET A 90 -23.22 -1.92 3.45
CA MET A 90 -22.64 -0.68 2.92
C MET A 90 -23.22 -0.33 1.56
N VAL A 91 -23.50 -1.33 0.71
CA VAL A 91 -24.16 -1.11 -0.58
C VAL A 91 -25.55 -0.51 -0.38
N GLU A 92 -26.31 -1.02 0.59
CA GLU A 92 -27.64 -0.49 0.93
C GLU A 92 -27.56 0.94 1.46
N GLU A 93 -26.60 1.24 2.34
CA GLU A 93 -26.38 2.57 2.90
C GLU A 93 -26.00 3.62 1.83
N VAL A 94 -25.17 3.24 0.85
CA VAL A 94 -24.75 4.12 -0.25
C VAL A 94 -25.84 4.22 -1.34
N GLY A 95 -26.71 3.21 -1.44
CA GLY A 95 -27.73 3.06 -2.46
C GLY A 95 -27.21 2.22 -3.62
N GLU A 96 -27.83 1.06 -3.84
CA GLU A 96 -27.40 0.03 -4.78
C GLU A 96 -27.17 0.54 -6.21
N MET A 97 -28.02 1.44 -6.70
CA MET A 97 -27.91 2.04 -8.04
C MET A 97 -26.69 2.96 -8.20
N ASN A 98 -26.15 3.46 -7.09
CA ASN A 98 -24.99 4.34 -7.07
C ASN A 98 -23.68 3.56 -7.02
N VAL A 99 -23.70 2.29 -6.60
CA VAL A 99 -22.49 1.49 -6.44
C VAL A 99 -22.23 0.74 -7.74
N ILE A 100 -21.03 0.90 -8.29
CA ILE A 100 -20.59 0.17 -9.49
C ILE A 100 -19.66 -0.98 -9.08
N ARG A 101 -18.87 -0.76 -8.03
CA ARG A 101 -17.77 -1.66 -7.65
C ARG A 101 -17.49 -1.68 -6.17
N ILE A 102 -17.02 -2.83 -5.69
CA ILE A 102 -16.48 -3.01 -4.36
C ILE A 102 -15.01 -3.41 -4.47
N VAL A 103 -14.16 -2.76 -3.69
CA VAL A 103 -12.73 -3.03 -3.60
C VAL A 103 -12.37 -3.45 -2.19
N THR A 104 -11.71 -4.58 -2.05
CA THR A 104 -11.29 -5.13 -0.74
C THR A 104 -9.83 -5.56 -0.75
N ASP A 105 -9.27 -5.90 0.42
CA ASP A 105 -8.00 -6.60 0.49
C ASP A 105 -8.05 -8.02 -0.15
N ASN A 106 -6.90 -8.69 -0.17
CA ASN A 106 -6.71 -10.01 -0.80
C ASN A 106 -6.76 -11.18 0.19
N ALA A 107 -7.08 -10.97 1.46
CA ALA A 107 -7.23 -12.06 2.40
C ALA A 107 -8.36 -12.99 1.92
N SER A 108 -8.21 -14.29 2.19
CA SER A 108 -9.12 -15.32 1.69
C SER A 108 -10.58 -15.05 2.04
N ALA A 109 -10.84 -14.57 3.25
CA ALA A 109 -12.18 -14.21 3.72
C ALA A 109 -12.79 -13.06 2.90
N TYR A 110 -12.02 -12.03 2.56
CA TYR A 110 -12.49 -10.91 1.72
C TYR A 110 -12.73 -11.33 0.28
N LYS A 111 -11.86 -12.17 -0.28
CA LYS A 111 -12.06 -12.70 -1.64
C LYS A 111 -13.37 -13.47 -1.74
N LEU A 112 -13.61 -14.38 -0.80
CA LEU A 112 -14.83 -15.16 -0.77
C LEU A 112 -16.06 -14.26 -0.53
N ALA A 113 -15.98 -13.30 0.39
CA ALA A 113 -17.05 -12.33 0.63
C ALA A 113 -17.38 -11.48 -0.61
N GLY A 114 -16.36 -11.01 -1.32
CA GLY A 114 -16.50 -10.26 -2.56
C GLY A 114 -17.18 -11.07 -3.66
N GLN A 115 -16.77 -12.32 -3.84
CA GLN A 115 -17.39 -13.26 -4.78
C GLN A 115 -18.86 -13.56 -4.42
N MET A 116 -19.16 -13.77 -3.13
CA MET A 116 -20.54 -13.97 -2.66
C MET A 116 -21.41 -12.75 -2.97
N LEU A 117 -20.87 -11.54 -2.79
CA LEU A 117 -21.60 -10.30 -3.02
C LEU A 117 -21.83 -10.02 -4.51
N GLU A 118 -20.83 -10.26 -5.36
CA GLU A 118 -20.95 -10.18 -6.83
C GLU A 118 -21.96 -11.22 -7.35
N GLN A 119 -22.03 -12.41 -6.73
CA GLN A 119 -23.06 -13.40 -7.05
C GLN A 119 -24.47 -12.94 -6.65
N LYS A 120 -24.60 -12.30 -5.47
CA LYS A 120 -25.86 -11.77 -4.94
C LYS A 120 -26.36 -10.56 -5.76
N ARG A 121 -25.46 -9.68 -6.17
CA ARG A 121 -25.77 -8.40 -6.84
C ARG A 121 -25.08 -8.34 -8.21
N LYS A 122 -25.79 -8.81 -9.24
CA LYS A 122 -25.22 -9.04 -10.59
C LYS A 122 -24.74 -7.79 -11.33
N HIS A 123 -25.18 -6.60 -10.91
CA HIS A 123 -24.75 -5.33 -11.49
C HIS A 123 -23.48 -4.76 -10.84
N LEU A 124 -23.02 -5.36 -9.72
CA LEU A 124 -21.80 -4.95 -9.03
C LEU A 124 -20.61 -5.80 -9.44
N TYR A 125 -19.46 -5.16 -9.56
CA TYR A 125 -18.18 -5.84 -9.71
C TYR A 125 -17.43 -5.88 -8.38
N TRP A 126 -16.83 -7.03 -8.07
CA TRP A 126 -15.82 -7.11 -7.02
C TRP A 126 -14.41 -7.16 -7.61
N THR A 127 -13.51 -6.31 -7.11
CA THR A 127 -12.10 -6.35 -7.48
C THR A 127 -11.20 -6.30 -6.25
N PRO A 128 -10.12 -7.09 -6.19
CA PRO A 128 -9.15 -6.93 -5.12
C PRO A 128 -8.35 -5.63 -5.27
N CYS A 129 -7.81 -5.16 -4.15
CA CYS A 129 -7.00 -3.96 -4.08
C CYS A 129 -5.69 -4.12 -4.85
N ALA A 130 -5.50 -3.31 -5.90
CA ALA A 130 -4.30 -3.30 -6.72
C ALA A 130 -3.02 -3.00 -5.93
N ALA A 131 -3.07 -2.03 -5.01
CA ALA A 131 -1.93 -1.69 -4.17
C ALA A 131 -1.50 -2.88 -3.31
N HIS A 132 -2.46 -3.59 -2.74
CA HIS A 132 -2.18 -4.78 -1.95
C HIS A 132 -1.68 -5.95 -2.82
N CYS A 133 -2.21 -6.15 -4.03
CA CYS A 133 -1.66 -7.13 -4.98
C CYS A 133 -0.17 -6.89 -5.27
N ILE A 134 0.22 -5.65 -5.53
CA ILE A 134 1.62 -5.31 -5.84
C ILE A 134 2.51 -5.44 -4.59
N ASP A 135 1.99 -5.09 -3.41
CA ASP A 135 2.74 -5.28 -2.16
C ASP A 135 2.98 -6.78 -1.87
N LEU A 136 2.02 -7.66 -2.21
CA LEU A 136 2.21 -9.12 -2.15
C LEU A 136 3.23 -9.64 -3.17
N MET A 137 3.33 -9.05 -4.37
CA MET A 137 4.42 -9.38 -5.31
C MET A 137 5.78 -9.04 -4.71
N LEU A 138 5.90 -7.86 -4.07
CA LEU A 138 7.13 -7.45 -3.38
C LEU A 138 7.44 -8.37 -2.19
N GLU A 139 6.42 -8.79 -1.44
CA GLU A 139 6.56 -9.78 -0.37
C GLU A 139 7.16 -11.09 -0.87
N ASP A 140 6.59 -11.65 -1.93
CA ASP A 140 7.03 -12.92 -2.50
C ASP A 140 8.43 -12.83 -3.06
N ILE A 141 8.77 -11.77 -3.79
CA ILE A 141 10.14 -11.48 -4.24
C ILE A 141 11.10 -11.44 -3.04
N GLY A 142 10.69 -10.80 -1.95
CA GLY A 142 11.47 -10.69 -0.72
C GLY A 142 11.65 -12.02 0.03
N LYS A 143 10.70 -12.96 -0.09
CA LYS A 143 10.67 -14.21 0.68
C LYS A 143 11.18 -15.43 -0.09
N GLN A 144 10.91 -15.48 -1.38
CA GLN A 144 11.16 -16.63 -2.26
C GLN A 144 12.57 -16.56 -2.85
N ILE A 145 13.00 -15.39 -3.36
CA ILE A 145 14.32 -15.23 -3.97
C ILE A 145 15.42 -15.23 -2.89
N PRO A 146 16.29 -16.25 -2.82
CA PRO A 146 17.21 -16.43 -1.69
C PRO A 146 18.16 -15.23 -1.47
N ARG A 147 18.65 -14.65 -2.56
CA ARG A 147 19.55 -13.50 -2.55
C ARG A 147 18.90 -12.25 -1.97
N VAL A 148 17.62 -12.02 -2.31
CA VAL A 148 16.84 -10.89 -1.79
C VAL A 148 16.50 -11.12 -0.32
N LYS A 149 16.06 -12.34 0.03
CA LYS A 149 15.73 -12.73 1.40
C LYS A 149 16.89 -12.54 2.37
N SER A 150 18.09 -12.99 1.99
CA SER A 150 19.30 -12.80 2.82
C SER A 150 19.59 -11.33 3.04
N CYS A 151 19.54 -10.54 1.96
CA CYS A 151 19.78 -9.10 2.00
C CYS A 151 18.78 -8.37 2.90
N ILE A 152 17.49 -8.73 2.84
CA ILE A 152 16.45 -8.14 3.71
C ILE A 152 16.72 -8.49 5.18
N LYS A 153 17.06 -9.75 5.48
CA LYS A 153 17.40 -10.17 6.86
C LYS A 153 18.60 -9.43 7.43
N GLU A 154 19.64 -9.25 6.64
CA GLU A 154 20.84 -8.48 6.99
C GLU A 154 20.48 -7.00 7.26
N ALA A 155 19.72 -6.37 6.36
CA ALA A 155 19.25 -5.00 6.54
C ALA A 155 18.35 -4.85 7.77
N MET A 156 17.47 -5.81 8.04
CA MET A 156 16.61 -5.87 9.23
C MET A 156 17.44 -5.91 10.51
N PHE A 157 18.48 -6.75 10.56
CA PHE A 157 19.39 -6.84 11.69
C PHE A 157 20.07 -5.48 11.95
N ILE A 158 20.62 -4.86 10.91
CA ILE A 158 21.29 -3.56 11.03
C ILE A 158 20.30 -2.49 11.51
N ASN A 159 19.12 -2.41 10.89
CA ASN A 159 18.11 -1.41 11.22
C ASN A 159 17.63 -1.58 12.67
N GLY A 160 17.34 -2.82 13.10
CA GLY A 160 16.95 -3.12 14.47
C GLY A 160 18.04 -2.76 15.47
N TYR A 161 19.30 -3.06 15.16
CA TYR A 161 20.41 -2.70 16.03
C TYR A 161 20.58 -1.18 16.18
N ILE A 162 20.52 -0.42 15.08
CA ILE A 162 20.59 1.05 15.12
C ILE A 162 19.45 1.63 15.97
N TYR A 163 18.21 1.18 15.74
CA TYR A 163 17.04 1.74 16.42
C TYR A 163 16.90 1.34 17.89
N ASN A 164 17.62 0.33 18.35
CA ASN A 164 17.66 -0.06 19.76
C ASN A 164 18.48 0.90 20.64
N PHE A 165 19.35 1.73 20.06
CA PHE A 165 20.18 2.66 20.83
C PHE A 165 19.97 4.09 20.36
N VAL A 166 19.41 4.95 21.23
CA VAL A 166 19.19 6.38 20.94
C VAL A 166 20.48 7.07 20.46
N GLY A 167 21.62 6.71 21.05
CA GLY A 167 22.93 7.19 20.63
C GLY A 167 23.28 6.81 19.18
N LEU A 168 22.95 5.59 18.73
CA LEU A 168 23.16 5.16 17.34
C LEU A 168 22.16 5.79 16.37
N VAL A 169 20.93 6.03 16.80
CA VAL A 169 19.94 6.77 15.99
C VAL A 169 20.44 8.20 15.75
N ASN A 170 20.92 8.88 16.79
CA ASN A 170 21.45 10.24 16.68
C ASN A 170 22.73 10.28 15.84
N LEU A 171 23.58 9.27 16.00
CA LEU A 171 24.79 9.08 15.20
C LEU A 171 24.45 8.90 13.71
N MET A 172 23.53 7.97 13.39
CA MET A 172 23.01 7.78 12.04
C MET A 172 22.43 9.07 11.46
N ARG A 173 21.56 9.78 12.21
CA ARG A 173 20.97 11.05 11.77
C ARG A 173 22.01 12.13 11.49
N LYS A 174 23.10 12.19 12.25
CA LYS A 174 24.21 13.11 11.99
C LYS A 174 24.83 12.83 10.61
N PHE A 175 24.96 11.55 10.24
CA PHE A 175 25.65 11.12 9.00
C PHE A 175 24.77 11.09 7.76
N THR A 176 23.47 11.01 7.94
CA THR A 176 22.50 10.97 6.85
C THR A 176 21.88 12.34 6.55
N ASN A 177 22.44 13.44 7.10
CA ASN A 177 21.86 14.78 7.05
C ASN A 177 20.41 14.80 7.57
N GLN A 178 20.21 14.28 8.78
CA GLN A 178 18.92 14.13 9.47
C GLN A 178 17.92 13.21 8.76
N ARG A 179 18.35 12.40 7.79
CA ARG A 179 17.47 11.43 7.13
C ARG A 179 17.38 10.13 7.93
N ASN A 180 16.17 9.67 8.21
CA ASN A 180 16.00 8.39 8.88
C ASN A 180 16.13 7.23 7.87
N LEU A 181 16.73 6.12 8.32
CA LEU A 181 16.42 4.83 7.72
C LEU A 181 14.92 4.58 7.93
N HIS A 182 14.21 4.15 6.89
CA HIS A 182 12.79 3.91 7.08
C HIS A 182 12.63 2.71 8.04
N ARG A 183 11.77 2.85 9.05
CA ARG A 183 11.34 1.67 9.81
C ARG A 183 10.50 0.82 8.87
N LEU A 184 10.76 -0.48 8.92
CA LEU A 184 9.96 -1.45 8.19
C LEU A 184 8.54 -1.38 8.74
N ALA A 185 7.58 -1.03 7.90
CA ALA A 185 6.19 -1.10 8.28
C ALA A 185 5.76 -2.56 8.22
N VAL A 186 5.16 -3.05 9.30
CA VAL A 186 4.63 -4.43 9.39
C VAL A 186 3.61 -4.71 8.30
N THR A 187 2.93 -3.67 7.80
CA THR A 187 1.79 -3.77 6.87
C THR A 187 2.11 -3.42 5.40
N ARG A 188 3.37 -3.10 5.05
CA ARG A 188 3.76 -2.75 3.67
C ARG A 188 5.15 -3.29 3.32
N PHE A 189 5.23 -4.38 2.57
CA PHE A 189 6.49 -5.00 2.13
C PHE A 189 7.36 -4.09 1.28
N ALA A 190 6.76 -3.14 0.56
CA ALA A 190 7.48 -2.07 -0.11
C ALA A 190 8.45 -1.30 0.81
N THR A 191 8.16 -1.20 2.11
CA THR A 191 9.05 -0.55 3.07
C THR A 191 10.39 -1.28 3.24
N SER A 192 10.43 -2.60 3.04
CA SER A 192 11.67 -3.38 3.01
C SER A 192 12.60 -2.90 1.91
N PHE A 193 12.08 -2.76 0.70
CA PHE A 193 12.88 -2.28 -0.44
C PHE A 193 13.22 -0.79 -0.35
N ILE A 194 12.34 0.04 0.22
CA ILE A 194 12.66 1.44 0.53
C ILE A 194 13.81 1.51 1.54
N THR A 195 13.83 0.61 2.52
CA THR A 195 14.93 0.52 3.50
C THR A 195 16.23 0.11 2.82
N LEU A 196 16.21 -0.89 1.94
CA LEU A 196 17.38 -1.27 1.13
C LEU A 196 17.89 -0.11 0.26
N LEU A 197 16.99 0.70 -0.30
CA LEU A 197 17.36 1.90 -1.05
C LEU A 197 18.08 2.93 -0.17
N GLN A 198 17.66 3.09 1.08
CA GLN A 198 18.39 3.96 2.02
C GLN A 198 19.76 3.40 2.37
N PHE A 199 19.88 2.09 2.61
CA PHE A 199 21.19 1.46 2.81
C PHE A 199 22.12 1.66 1.61
N HIS A 200 21.60 1.52 0.38
CA HIS A 200 22.37 1.78 -0.83
C HIS A 200 22.92 3.21 -0.87
N LYS A 201 22.07 4.20 -0.56
CA LYS A 201 22.42 5.63 -0.60
C LYS A 201 23.37 6.04 0.53
N GLN A 202 23.24 5.43 1.70
CA GLN A 202 23.94 5.83 2.92
C GLN A 202 25.14 4.93 3.26
N LYS A 203 25.46 3.93 2.43
CA LYS A 203 26.53 2.94 2.70
C LYS A 203 27.84 3.59 3.12
N ASN A 204 28.32 4.55 2.33
CA ASN A 204 29.61 5.21 2.59
C ASN A 204 29.58 6.00 3.91
N ASN A 205 28.52 6.76 4.14
CA ASN A 205 28.30 7.54 5.36
C ASN A 205 28.23 6.66 6.60
N LEU A 206 27.58 5.50 6.50
CA LEU A 206 27.46 4.54 7.60
C LEU A 206 28.78 3.81 7.89
N SER A 207 29.65 3.60 6.90
CA SER A 207 30.90 2.85 7.07
C SER A 207 32.06 3.67 7.66
N GLN A 208 32.20 4.94 7.27
CA GLN A 208 33.36 5.77 7.62
C GLN A 208 33.38 6.11 9.12
N GLU A 209 32.27 6.59 9.66
CA GLU A 209 32.20 7.08 11.05
C GLU A 209 31.77 6.00 12.07
N TRP A 210 31.48 4.77 11.62
CA TRP A 210 31.22 3.62 12.50
C TRP A 210 32.47 3.18 13.26
N ARG A 211 33.63 3.23 12.59
CA ARG A 211 34.94 2.82 13.12
C ARG A 211 35.41 3.69 14.28
N ASP A 212 34.99 4.95 14.29
CA ASP A 212 35.34 5.93 15.33
C ASP A 212 34.39 5.90 16.53
N SER A 213 33.40 5.00 16.50
CA SER A 213 32.30 4.98 17.45
C SER A 213 32.51 3.97 18.60
N LYS A 214 32.03 4.29 19.80
CA LYS A 214 32.12 3.38 20.97
C LYS A 214 31.38 2.05 20.79
N TRP A 215 30.44 1.98 19.83
CA TRP A 215 29.61 0.81 19.56
C TRP A 215 30.32 -0.24 18.70
N PHE A 216 31.51 0.07 18.16
CA PHE A 216 32.39 -0.89 17.48
C PHE A 216 32.86 -2.02 18.40
N LYS A 217 32.95 -1.78 19.72
CA LYS A 217 33.43 -2.77 20.68
C LYS A 217 32.41 -3.87 20.98
N ASP A 218 31.12 -3.65 20.68
CA ASP A 218 30.05 -4.64 20.88
C ASP A 218 30.05 -5.73 19.79
N ALA A 219 29.74 -6.97 20.18
CA ALA A 219 29.69 -8.11 19.27
C ALA A 219 28.65 -7.91 18.14
N LYS A 220 27.48 -7.32 18.46
CA LYS A 220 26.48 -7.01 17.43
C LYS A 220 26.95 -5.87 16.52
N GLY A 221 27.71 -4.92 17.05
CA GLY A 221 28.34 -3.85 16.28
C GLY A 221 29.40 -4.34 15.30
N LYS A 222 30.26 -5.29 15.71
CA LYS A 222 31.22 -5.96 14.81
C LYS A 222 30.52 -6.74 13.70
N LYS A 223 29.43 -7.43 14.04
CA LYS A 223 28.60 -8.13 13.05
C LYS A 223 27.98 -7.17 12.03
N MET A 224 27.45 -6.03 12.48
CA MET A 224 26.92 -4.99 11.59
C MET A 224 27.98 -4.46 10.62
N GLU A 225 29.18 -4.14 11.10
CA GLU A 225 30.27 -3.68 10.24
C GLU A 225 30.66 -4.75 9.22
N SER A 226 30.80 -6.01 9.65
CA SER A 226 31.10 -7.13 8.76
C SER A 226 30.11 -7.22 7.60
N ILE A 227 28.80 -7.08 7.88
CA ILE A 227 27.75 -7.07 6.84
C ILE A 227 27.88 -5.83 5.93
N LEU A 228 28.11 -4.65 6.50
CA LEU A 228 28.23 -3.41 5.70
C LEU A 228 29.43 -3.41 4.74
N LEU A 229 30.53 -4.04 5.15
CA LEU A 229 31.76 -4.17 4.36
C LEU A 229 31.70 -5.31 3.34
N GLN A 230 30.76 -6.25 3.47
CA GLN A 230 30.59 -7.32 2.50
C GLN A 230 30.16 -6.76 1.14
N ASP A 231 30.98 -7.04 0.12
CA ASP A 231 30.65 -6.70 -1.26
C ASP A 231 29.40 -7.46 -1.74
N THR A 232 29.21 -8.69 -1.25
CA THR A 232 27.99 -9.49 -1.51
C THR A 232 26.73 -8.77 -1.05
N PHE A 233 26.72 -8.18 0.15
CA PHE A 233 25.57 -7.40 0.65
C PHE A 233 25.23 -6.24 -0.29
N SER A 234 26.25 -5.47 -0.69
CA SER A 234 26.09 -4.35 -1.63
C SER A 234 25.53 -4.79 -2.99
N ARG A 235 26.07 -5.89 -3.55
CA ARG A 235 25.57 -6.45 -4.81
C ARG A 235 24.14 -6.96 -4.66
N ASN A 236 23.80 -7.58 -3.54
CA ASN A 236 22.46 -8.09 -3.26
C ASN A 236 21.44 -6.96 -3.12
N ILE A 237 21.80 -5.83 -2.49
CA ILE A 237 20.96 -4.62 -2.44
C ILE A 237 20.66 -4.14 -3.87
N VAL A 238 21.69 -3.97 -4.70
CA VAL A 238 21.50 -3.49 -6.08
C VAL A 238 20.61 -4.45 -6.88
N TYR A 239 20.83 -5.76 -6.73
CA TYR A 239 19.99 -6.79 -7.34
C TYR A 239 18.53 -6.69 -6.90
N ALA A 240 18.27 -6.62 -5.59
CA ALA A 240 16.93 -6.48 -5.04
C ALA A 240 16.22 -5.21 -5.51
N LEU A 241 16.95 -4.08 -5.57
CA LEU A 241 16.41 -2.81 -6.04
C LEU A 241 16.08 -2.82 -7.53
N LYS A 242 16.87 -3.50 -8.36
CA LYS A 242 16.57 -3.66 -9.80
C LYS A 242 15.25 -4.40 -10.03
N LEU A 243 14.97 -5.42 -9.22
CA LEU A 243 13.71 -6.18 -9.28
C LEU A 243 12.52 -5.36 -8.74
N ALA A 244 12.69 -4.72 -7.58
CA ALA A 244 11.57 -4.14 -6.83
C ALA A 244 11.24 -2.67 -7.19
N SER A 245 12.22 -1.86 -7.61
CA SER A 245 11.98 -0.42 -7.83
C SER A 245 10.94 -0.11 -8.91
N PRO A 246 10.87 -0.88 -10.03
CA PRO A 246 9.81 -0.71 -11.01
C PRO A 246 8.43 -1.00 -10.41
N LEU A 247 8.29 -2.08 -9.63
CA LEU A 247 7.04 -2.42 -8.93
C LEU A 247 6.65 -1.37 -7.87
N ILE A 248 7.61 -0.81 -7.12
CA ILE A 248 7.35 0.29 -6.18
C ILE A 248 6.81 1.52 -6.92
N SER A 249 7.25 1.76 -8.16
CA SER A 249 6.71 2.86 -8.98
C SER A 249 5.27 2.60 -9.38
N VAL A 250 4.91 1.35 -9.74
CA VAL A 250 3.51 0.96 -9.99
C VAL A 250 2.68 1.05 -8.72
N LEU A 251 3.21 0.61 -7.57
CA LEU A 251 2.53 0.73 -6.28
C LEU A 251 2.16 2.18 -5.97
N ARG A 252 3.10 3.12 -6.16
CA ARG A 252 2.86 4.56 -5.97
C ARG A 252 1.81 5.13 -6.92
N LEU A 253 1.72 4.58 -8.14
CA LEU A 253 0.68 4.97 -9.09
C LEU A 253 -0.70 4.54 -8.59
N VAL A 254 -0.85 3.31 -8.11
CA VAL A 254 -2.16 2.76 -7.69
C VAL A 254 -2.59 3.16 -6.27
N ASP A 255 -1.64 3.48 -5.38
CA ASP A 255 -1.89 3.99 -4.02
C ASP A 255 -2.10 5.53 -4.03
N GLY A 256 -1.83 6.20 -5.16
CA GLY A 256 -1.93 7.65 -5.28
C GLY A 256 -3.32 8.12 -5.72
N GLU A 257 -3.88 9.14 -5.05
CA GLU A 257 -5.18 9.72 -5.42
C GLU A 257 -5.10 10.74 -6.57
N ARG A 258 -3.88 11.16 -6.99
CA ARG A 258 -3.69 12.25 -7.97
C ARG A 258 -4.02 11.86 -9.41
N LYS A 259 -3.78 10.61 -9.79
CA LYS A 259 -4.06 10.10 -11.14
C LYS A 259 -4.94 8.87 -11.02
N ARG A 260 -5.99 8.79 -11.83
CA ARG A 260 -6.90 7.63 -11.87
C ARG A 260 -6.13 6.43 -12.44
N ALA A 261 -5.65 5.57 -11.55
CA ALA A 261 -4.67 4.53 -11.91
C ALA A 261 -5.23 3.37 -12.74
N MET A 262 -6.55 3.13 -12.67
CA MET A 262 -7.21 1.98 -13.31
C MET A 262 -6.90 1.85 -14.80
N GLY A 263 -6.89 2.98 -15.55
CA GLY A 263 -6.58 2.96 -16.97
C GLY A 263 -5.10 2.85 -17.32
N TYR A 264 -4.19 2.92 -16.33
CA TYR A 264 -2.74 2.90 -16.55
C TYR A 264 -2.08 1.62 -16.04
N ILE A 265 -2.78 0.81 -15.25
CA ILE A 265 -2.14 -0.29 -14.50
C ILE A 265 -1.48 -1.34 -15.40
N TYR A 266 -2.10 -1.70 -16.54
CA TYR A 266 -1.51 -2.65 -17.51
C TYR A 266 -0.23 -2.09 -18.13
N ALA A 267 -0.29 -0.86 -18.66
CA ALA A 267 0.88 -0.21 -19.24
C ALA A 267 2.00 -0.03 -18.20
N ALA A 268 1.65 0.30 -16.95
CA ALA A 268 2.61 0.46 -15.86
C ALA A 268 3.27 -0.88 -15.49
N MET A 269 2.51 -1.98 -15.44
CA MET A 269 3.07 -3.32 -15.18
C MET A 269 3.93 -3.83 -16.34
N ALA A 270 3.51 -3.63 -17.58
CA ALA A 270 4.32 -3.95 -18.76
C ALA A 270 5.63 -3.15 -18.75
N SER A 271 5.56 -1.84 -18.51
CA SER A 271 6.73 -0.98 -18.36
C SER A 271 7.63 -1.41 -17.20
N ALA A 272 7.05 -1.87 -16.08
CA ALA A 272 7.81 -2.38 -14.95
C ALA A 272 8.61 -3.63 -15.32
N LYS A 273 7.99 -4.61 -15.98
CA LYS A 273 8.67 -5.81 -16.49
C LYS A 273 9.80 -5.46 -17.47
N THR A 274 9.53 -4.63 -18.47
CA THR A 274 10.56 -4.17 -19.42
C THR A 274 11.72 -3.46 -18.72
N THR A 275 11.44 -2.67 -17.68
CA THR A 275 12.49 -1.99 -16.90
C THR A 275 13.35 -2.99 -16.14
N ILE A 276 12.74 -4.02 -15.54
CA ILE A 276 13.46 -5.10 -14.85
C ILE A 276 14.39 -5.81 -15.84
N GLU A 277 13.85 -6.28 -16.96
CA GLU A 277 14.59 -6.99 -18.02
C GLU A 277 15.81 -6.18 -18.52
N LYS A 278 15.59 -4.91 -18.89
CA LYS A 278 16.66 -4.03 -19.35
C LYS A 278 17.74 -3.81 -18.28
N SER A 279 17.36 -3.76 -16.99
CA SER A 279 18.32 -3.59 -15.90
C SER A 279 19.30 -4.76 -15.75
N PHE A 280 18.97 -5.92 -16.32
CA PHE A 280 19.80 -7.12 -16.36
C PHE A 280 20.37 -7.43 -17.75
N LYS A 281 20.31 -6.47 -18.69
CA LYS A 281 20.76 -6.67 -20.09
C LYS A 281 20.08 -7.89 -20.72
N GLU A 282 18.78 -8.06 -20.45
CA GLU A 282 17.95 -9.13 -21.02
C GLU A 282 18.37 -10.56 -20.61
N LYS A 283 19.29 -10.70 -19.66
CA LYS A 283 19.70 -12.01 -19.13
C LYS A 283 18.63 -12.60 -18.21
N GLU A 284 17.78 -13.44 -18.79
CA GLU A 284 16.58 -14.03 -18.16
C GLU A 284 16.85 -14.69 -16.80
N GLU A 285 17.99 -15.37 -16.66
CA GLU A 285 18.43 -16.05 -15.44
C GLU A 285 18.39 -15.17 -14.17
N PHE A 286 18.45 -13.83 -14.31
CA PHE A 286 18.42 -12.91 -13.19
C PHE A 286 17.03 -12.43 -12.77
N TYR A 287 16.01 -12.57 -13.62
CA TYR A 287 14.67 -12.03 -13.36
C TYR A 287 13.52 -13.01 -13.65
N LYS A 288 13.80 -14.20 -14.17
CA LYS A 288 12.81 -15.25 -14.46
C LYS A 288 11.88 -15.53 -13.29
N GLU A 289 12.44 -15.89 -12.13
CA GLU A 289 11.68 -16.20 -10.91
C GLU A 289 10.82 -14.98 -10.45
N THR A 290 11.31 -13.76 -10.69
CA THR A 290 10.53 -12.55 -10.40
C THR A 290 9.33 -12.40 -11.34
N PHE A 291 9.49 -12.72 -12.62
CA PHE A 291 8.38 -12.68 -13.57
C PHE A 291 7.34 -13.75 -13.26
N GLU A 292 7.76 -14.95 -12.89
CA GLU A 292 6.86 -16.02 -12.42
C GLU A 292 6.03 -15.57 -11.21
N ILE A 293 6.65 -14.93 -10.22
CA ILE A 293 5.95 -14.35 -9.06
C ILE A 293 4.95 -13.26 -9.49
N ILE A 294 5.38 -12.33 -10.36
CA ILE A 294 4.52 -11.26 -10.86
C ILE A 294 3.31 -11.85 -11.59
N ASP A 295 3.53 -12.79 -12.49
CA ASP A 295 2.47 -13.40 -13.32
C ASP A 295 1.50 -14.21 -12.48
N GLN A 296 2.01 -15.01 -11.54
CA GLN A 296 1.16 -15.78 -10.63
C GLN A 296 0.24 -14.85 -9.82
N ARG A 297 0.77 -13.75 -9.26
CA ARG A 297 -0.04 -12.78 -8.50
C ARG A 297 -0.97 -11.97 -9.39
N TRP A 298 -0.52 -11.62 -10.60
CA TRP A 298 -1.30 -10.86 -11.56
C TRP A 298 -2.53 -11.67 -12.00
N GLU A 299 -2.33 -12.87 -12.53
CA GLU A 299 -3.42 -13.73 -13.03
C GLU A 299 -4.39 -14.16 -11.92
N CYS A 300 -3.89 -14.47 -10.73
CA CYS A 300 -4.75 -14.92 -9.63
C CYS A 300 -5.56 -13.79 -8.98
N GLN A 301 -5.14 -12.52 -9.11
CA GLN A 301 -5.68 -11.44 -8.30
C GLN A 301 -6.07 -10.22 -9.13
N LEU A 302 -5.13 -9.64 -9.88
CA LEU A 302 -5.27 -8.30 -10.42
C LEU A 302 -5.82 -8.27 -11.86
N HIS A 303 -5.62 -9.34 -12.62
CA HIS A 303 -6.18 -9.52 -13.96
C HIS A 303 -7.70 -9.62 -13.86
N LYS A 304 -8.39 -8.53 -14.20
CA LYS A 304 -9.85 -8.39 -14.09
C LYS A 304 -10.37 -7.63 -15.31
N PRO A 305 -11.53 -8.04 -15.88
CA PRO A 305 -12.11 -7.38 -17.06
C PRO A 305 -12.28 -5.87 -16.90
N LEU A 306 -12.53 -5.39 -15.68
CA LEU A 306 -12.67 -3.97 -15.41
C LEU A 306 -11.34 -3.19 -15.53
N HIS A 307 -10.23 -3.80 -15.13
CA HIS A 307 -8.92 -3.19 -15.32
C HIS A 307 -8.51 -3.22 -16.80
N ASP A 308 -8.82 -4.30 -17.53
CA ASP A 308 -8.62 -4.40 -18.98
C ASP A 308 -9.39 -3.32 -19.72
N ALA A 309 -10.69 -3.20 -19.45
CA ALA A 309 -11.54 -2.18 -20.05
C ALA A 309 -10.99 -0.78 -19.77
N GLY A 310 -10.56 -0.51 -18.53
CA GLY A 310 -9.92 0.75 -18.17
C GLY A 310 -8.68 1.06 -19.01
N HIS A 311 -7.85 0.05 -19.32
CA HIS A 311 -6.66 0.19 -20.15
C HIS A 311 -7.02 0.53 -21.61
N TYR A 312 -7.91 -0.25 -22.23
CA TYR A 312 -8.31 -0.03 -23.62
C TYR A 312 -9.06 1.29 -23.84
N LEU A 313 -9.80 1.76 -22.84
CA LEU A 313 -10.53 3.02 -22.89
C LEU A 313 -9.67 4.24 -22.54
N ASN A 314 -8.35 4.07 -22.35
CA ASN A 314 -7.45 5.16 -22.03
C ASN A 314 -6.76 5.71 -23.29
N PRO A 315 -7.22 6.85 -23.84
CA PRO A 315 -6.63 7.41 -25.06
C PRO A 315 -5.16 7.77 -24.91
N SER A 316 -4.69 8.11 -23.70
CA SER A 316 -3.30 8.51 -23.46
C SER A 316 -2.26 7.39 -23.59
N ILE A 317 -2.71 6.15 -23.83
CA ILE A 317 -1.83 5.00 -24.05
C ILE A 317 -1.62 4.73 -25.54
N PHE A 318 -2.62 5.05 -26.37
CA PHE A 318 -2.64 4.70 -27.79
C PHE A 318 -2.54 5.93 -28.73
N LEU A 319 -2.70 7.14 -28.19
CA LEU A 319 -2.46 8.42 -28.87
C LEU A 319 -1.16 9.04 -28.39
#